data_AF-A0A5N0EM16-F1
#
_entry.id   AF-A0A5N0EM16-F1
#
_cell.length_a   1.000
_cell.length_b   1.000
_cell.length_c   1.000
_cell.angle_alpha   90.00
_cell.angle_beta   90.00
_cell.angle_gamma   90.00
#
_symmetry.space_group_name_H-M   'P 1'
#
loop_
_entity.id
_entity.type
_entity.pdbx_description
1 polymer ?
#
loop_
_entity_poly.entity_id
_entity_poly.type
_entity_poly.pdbx_seq_one_letter_code
_entity_poly.pdbx_strand_id
1 'polypeptide(L)'
;MDEQQQDSHFARSMFTRVDRHAKAYADADLYPFLAKNWPERRREGEQDLLDSFNRHVEAVIAGYDPPGIRRRSDSLLFARAYADLGKTSDSDAQVVPEVLLALFAAEVEYRGPLKLSRTQSRRLAEVYEQIGGTLAQDLPGHAALAFRRAWSLYRQDGDTDAEDRCGLSLARARRWGQPIRWRRCVGYFSDLVCGYGYRPYRMLLWIFLQVALSIVVVRSLSTASTLSIVYDCAMNYLNPLGPADTAGLEGTDQLVFVVEAYAGVLSTSVFFALLVRRWFRL
;
A
#
# COMPACT_ATOMS: atom_id res chain seq x y z
N MET A 1 -5.94 -46.02 10.36
CA MET A 1 -4.89 -45.03 10.67
C MET A 1 -5.29 -43.76 9.98
N ASP A 2 -5.66 -42.78 10.77
CA ASP A 2 -6.70 -41.83 10.43
C ASP A 2 -6.19 -40.70 9.53
N GLU A 3 -6.99 -40.31 8.53
CA GLU A 3 -6.70 -39.23 7.58
C GLU A 3 -6.31 -37.93 8.29
N GLN A 4 -6.97 -37.63 9.42
CA GLN A 4 -6.65 -36.48 10.29
C GLN A 4 -5.24 -36.56 10.90
N GLN A 5 -4.74 -37.77 11.15
CA GLN A 5 -3.43 -37.99 11.75
C GLN A 5 -2.30 -37.83 10.71
N GLN A 6 -2.53 -38.26 9.46
CA GLN A 6 -1.61 -38.03 8.34
C GLN A 6 -1.53 -36.54 7.97
N ASP A 7 -2.66 -35.84 7.92
CA ASP A 7 -2.72 -34.40 7.67
C ASP A 7 -2.02 -33.58 8.77
N SER A 8 -2.15 -34.02 10.03
CA SER A 8 -1.46 -33.41 11.17
C SER A 8 0.04 -33.63 11.11
N HIS A 9 0.50 -34.83 10.73
CA HIS A 9 1.92 -35.15 10.61
C HIS A 9 2.58 -34.39 9.47
N PHE A 10 1.95 -34.32 8.30
CA PHE A 10 2.43 -33.53 7.16
C PHE A 10 2.56 -32.05 7.52
N ALA A 11 1.52 -31.46 8.11
CA ALA A 11 1.52 -30.05 8.50
C ALA A 11 2.63 -29.73 9.52
N ARG A 12 2.86 -30.62 10.50
CA ARG A 12 3.95 -30.48 11.48
C ARG A 12 5.32 -30.57 10.81
N SER A 13 5.55 -31.56 9.95
CA SER A 13 6.81 -31.73 9.23
C SER A 13 7.13 -30.51 8.35
N MET A 14 6.13 -30.03 7.60
CA MET A 14 6.27 -28.84 6.77
C MET A 14 6.52 -27.58 7.60
N PHE A 15 5.81 -27.41 8.71
CA PHE A 15 6.05 -26.29 9.63
C PHE A 15 7.48 -26.31 10.19
N THR A 16 7.99 -27.47 10.62
CA THR A 16 9.39 -27.59 11.09
C THR A 16 10.40 -27.25 9.99
N ARG A 17 10.12 -27.62 8.74
CA ARG A 17 10.99 -27.26 7.61
C ARG A 17 10.96 -25.75 7.37
N VAL A 18 9.77 -25.14 7.35
CA VAL A 18 9.59 -23.68 7.23
C VAL A 18 10.32 -22.95 8.36
N ASP A 19 10.17 -23.39 9.61
CA ASP A 19 10.84 -22.80 10.78
C ASP A 19 12.37 -22.86 10.67
N ARG A 20 12.91 -24.01 10.22
CA ARG A 20 14.36 -24.14 10.01
C ARG A 20 14.87 -23.18 8.94
N HIS A 21 14.17 -23.05 7.81
CA HIS A 21 14.58 -22.13 6.74
C HIS A 21 14.42 -20.67 7.14
N ALA A 22 13.39 -20.33 7.91
CA ALA A 22 13.17 -18.98 8.44
C ALA A 22 14.29 -18.59 9.41
N LYS A 23 14.68 -19.48 10.34
CA LYS A 23 15.83 -19.27 11.24
C LYS A 23 17.15 -19.15 10.49
N ALA A 24 17.40 -20.05 9.55
CA ALA A 24 18.62 -20.00 8.75
C ALA A 24 18.75 -18.68 7.96
N TYR A 25 17.66 -18.20 7.37
CA TYR A 25 17.62 -16.90 6.70
C TYR A 25 17.82 -15.74 7.69
N ALA A 26 17.16 -15.80 8.85
CA ALA A 26 17.30 -14.77 9.88
C ALA A 26 18.75 -14.63 10.35
N ASP A 27 19.40 -15.76 10.63
CA ASP A 27 20.77 -15.82 11.15
C ASP A 27 21.82 -15.44 10.09
N ALA A 28 21.67 -15.93 8.85
CA ALA A 28 22.68 -15.77 7.81
C ALA A 28 22.63 -14.41 7.12
N ASP A 29 21.42 -13.91 6.84
CA ASP A 29 21.23 -12.76 5.94
C ASP A 29 20.62 -11.57 6.70
N LEU A 30 19.56 -11.82 7.48
CA LEU A 30 18.74 -10.74 8.02
C LEU A 30 19.37 -10.02 9.22
N TYR A 31 19.82 -10.74 10.25
CA TYR A 31 20.43 -10.12 11.42
C TYR A 31 21.70 -9.33 11.07
N PRO A 32 22.60 -9.83 10.20
CA PRO A 32 23.72 -9.04 9.71
C PRO A 32 23.28 -7.76 9.00
N PHE A 33 22.20 -7.80 8.21
CA PHE A 33 21.66 -6.62 7.56
C PHE A 33 21.05 -5.62 8.56
N LEU A 34 20.26 -6.10 9.53
CA LEU A 34 19.63 -5.27 10.55
C LEU A 34 20.65 -4.63 11.50
N ALA A 35 21.80 -5.27 11.72
CA ALA A 35 22.91 -4.72 12.49
C ALA A 35 23.57 -3.50 11.82
N LYS A 36 23.37 -3.30 10.51
CA LYS A 36 23.89 -2.14 9.78
C LYS A 36 23.10 -0.87 10.10
N ASN A 37 23.79 0.27 9.98
CA ASN A 37 23.15 1.57 10.17
C ASN A 37 22.06 1.80 9.12
N TRP A 38 20.98 2.51 9.49
CA TRP A 38 19.87 2.80 8.59
C TRP A 38 20.27 3.44 7.23
N PRO A 39 21.24 4.38 7.17
CA PRO A 39 21.68 4.94 5.90
C PRO A 39 22.39 3.92 5.00
N GLU A 40 23.11 2.96 5.57
CA GLU A 40 23.81 1.89 4.83
C GLU A 40 22.80 0.89 4.27
N ARG A 41 21.86 0.42 5.10
CA ARG A 41 20.75 -0.43 4.68
C ARG A 41 19.99 0.14 3.47
N ARG A 42 19.77 1.45 3.45
CA ARG A 42 19.10 2.13 2.32
C ARG A 42 19.93 2.23 1.04
N ARG A 43 21.25 2.24 1.13
CA ARG A 43 22.13 2.31 -0.03
C ARG A 43 22.29 0.95 -0.68
N GLU A 44 22.49 -0.08 0.12
CA GLU A 44 22.54 -1.47 -0.34
C GLU A 44 21.18 -1.93 -0.85
N GLY A 45 20.10 -1.52 -0.18
CA GLY A 45 18.75 -1.98 -0.47
C GLY A 45 18.52 -3.41 0.04
N GLU A 46 17.30 -3.93 -0.17
CA GLU A 46 16.89 -5.26 0.30
C GLU A 46 16.87 -6.30 -0.83
N GLN A 47 17.43 -5.99 -2.01
CA GLN A 47 17.29 -6.88 -3.17
C GLN A 47 17.93 -8.24 -2.94
N ASP A 48 19.17 -8.27 -2.46
CA ASP A 48 19.89 -9.52 -2.16
C ASP A 48 19.19 -10.33 -1.06
N LEU A 49 18.60 -9.65 -0.07
CA LEU A 49 17.81 -10.27 0.98
C LEU A 49 16.55 -10.94 0.41
N LEU A 50 15.82 -10.24 -0.46
CA LEU A 50 14.62 -10.77 -1.11
C LEU A 50 14.96 -11.95 -2.01
N ASP A 51 16.09 -11.91 -2.71
CA ASP A 51 16.56 -13.01 -3.54
C ASP A 51 16.94 -14.23 -2.67
N SER A 52 17.62 -14.01 -1.54
CA SER A 52 17.92 -15.09 -0.58
C SER A 52 16.65 -15.67 0.04
N PHE A 53 15.71 -14.83 0.46
CA PHE A 53 14.40 -15.22 0.93
C PHE A 53 13.68 -16.12 -0.09
N ASN A 54 13.64 -15.71 -1.37
CA ASN A 54 13.03 -16.49 -2.44
C ASN A 54 13.70 -17.86 -2.62
N ARG A 55 15.03 -17.94 -2.55
CA ARG A 55 15.76 -19.23 -2.62
C ARG A 55 15.37 -20.16 -1.47
N HIS A 56 15.24 -19.64 -0.24
CA HIS A 56 14.80 -20.45 0.91
C HIS A 56 13.36 -20.93 0.74
N VAL A 57 12.45 -20.07 0.27
CA VAL A 57 11.05 -20.46 -0.03
C VAL A 57 11.01 -21.53 -1.12
N GLU A 58 11.80 -21.38 -2.19
CA GLU A 58 11.88 -22.35 -3.29
C GLU A 58 12.43 -23.70 -2.83
N ALA A 59 13.43 -23.72 -1.95
CA ALA A 59 13.94 -24.96 -1.37
C ALA A 59 12.86 -25.69 -0.56
N VAL A 60 12.01 -24.96 0.16
CA VAL A 60 10.87 -25.56 0.89
C VAL A 60 9.82 -26.11 -0.08
N ILE A 61 9.47 -25.35 -1.12
CA ILE A 61 8.48 -25.75 -2.13
C ILE A 61 8.96 -26.95 -2.97
N ALA A 62 10.25 -27.01 -3.31
CA ALA A 62 10.81 -28.11 -4.09
C ALA A 62 10.66 -29.47 -3.40
N GLY A 63 10.67 -29.49 -2.06
CA GLY A 63 10.40 -30.69 -1.28
C GLY A 63 8.94 -30.82 -0.81
N TYR A 64 8.03 -29.99 -1.31
CA TYR A 64 6.61 -30.00 -0.93
C TYR A 64 5.88 -31.10 -1.71
N ASP A 65 5.54 -32.19 -1.03
CA ASP A 65 4.76 -33.28 -1.61
C ASP A 65 3.39 -33.36 -0.91
N PRO A 66 2.32 -32.80 -1.50
CA PRO A 66 1.01 -32.77 -0.86
C PRO A 66 0.42 -34.19 -0.74
N PRO A 67 -0.24 -34.54 0.37
CA PRO A 67 -1.07 -35.74 0.39
C PRO A 67 -2.13 -35.64 -0.71
N GLY A 68 -2.27 -36.67 -1.54
CA GLY A 68 -3.08 -36.66 -2.78
C GLY A 68 -4.60 -36.46 -2.60
N ILE A 69 -5.09 -36.26 -1.38
CA ILE A 69 -6.50 -36.06 -1.06
C ILE A 69 -6.73 -34.57 -0.80
N ARG A 70 -7.68 -33.98 -1.53
CA ARG A 70 -8.10 -32.59 -1.35
C ARG A 70 -8.51 -32.36 0.10
N ARG A 71 -7.80 -31.47 0.80
CA ARG A 71 -8.18 -31.05 2.15
C ARG A 71 -9.57 -30.44 2.15
N ARG A 72 -10.43 -30.96 3.02
CA ARG A 72 -11.82 -30.52 3.19
C ARG A 72 -11.97 -29.39 4.23
N SER A 73 -10.85 -28.93 4.81
CA SER A 73 -10.85 -27.89 5.86
C SER A 73 -10.64 -26.50 5.28
N ASP A 74 -11.51 -25.56 5.64
CA ASP A 74 -11.37 -24.12 5.31
C ASP A 74 -10.22 -23.41 6.04
N SER A 75 -9.44 -24.13 6.85
CA SER A 75 -8.28 -23.59 7.56
C SER A 75 -7.02 -23.60 6.69
N LEU A 76 -6.20 -22.56 6.85
CA LEU A 76 -4.85 -22.50 6.28
C LEU A 76 -3.93 -23.59 6.89
N LEU A 77 -3.00 -24.10 6.11
CA LEU A 77 -2.04 -25.15 6.52
C LEU A 77 -1.20 -24.70 7.71
N PHE A 78 -0.81 -23.43 7.71
CA PHE A 78 0.06 -22.84 8.73
C PHE A 78 -0.69 -21.89 9.67
N ALA A 79 -1.98 -22.14 9.94
CA ALA A 79 -2.77 -21.30 10.84
C ALA A 79 -2.10 -21.02 12.21
N ARG A 80 -1.30 -21.97 12.70
CA ARG A 80 -0.50 -21.81 13.94
C ARG A 80 0.61 -20.76 13.80
N ALA A 81 1.25 -20.64 12.65
CA ALA A 81 2.28 -19.62 12.40
C ALA A 81 1.70 -18.20 12.48
N TYR A 82 0.42 -18.06 12.11
CA TYR A 82 -0.26 -16.76 12.03
C TYR A 82 -0.94 -16.36 13.35
N ALA A 83 -1.15 -17.30 14.27
CA ALA A 83 -1.94 -17.07 15.48
C ALA A 83 -1.31 -16.01 16.41
N ASP A 84 0.00 -15.87 16.38
CA ASP A 84 0.73 -14.98 17.27
C ASP A 84 0.97 -13.58 16.69
N LEU A 85 0.75 -13.36 15.39
CA LEU A 85 0.90 -12.05 14.72
C LEU A 85 0.10 -10.93 15.39
N GLY A 86 -1.09 -11.25 15.92
CA GLY A 86 -1.96 -10.27 16.58
C GLY A 86 -1.45 -9.81 17.95
N LYS A 87 -0.56 -10.56 18.60
CA LYS A 87 0.03 -10.20 19.90
C LYS A 87 1.30 -9.37 19.73
N THR A 88 2.02 -9.59 18.64
CA THR A 88 3.30 -8.94 18.35
C THR A 88 3.14 -7.49 17.89
N SER A 89 1.96 -7.10 17.38
CA SER A 89 1.70 -5.75 16.86
C SER A 89 1.70 -4.63 17.92
N ASP A 90 1.59 -4.96 19.20
CA ASP A 90 1.62 -3.99 20.32
C ASP A 90 3.03 -3.79 20.92
N SER A 91 4.00 -4.63 20.54
CA SER A 91 5.37 -4.52 21.03
C SER A 91 6.20 -3.64 20.10
N ASP A 92 6.86 -2.64 20.68
CA ASP A 92 7.64 -1.61 20.01
C ASP A 92 8.65 -2.19 18.99
N ALA A 93 8.30 -2.05 17.70
CA ALA A 93 9.14 -2.04 16.50
C ALA A 93 10.50 -2.79 16.52
N GLN A 94 10.47 -4.12 16.66
CA GLN A 94 11.55 -4.97 16.18
C GLN A 94 10.99 -6.13 15.34
N VAL A 95 11.70 -6.49 14.27
CA VAL A 95 11.38 -7.68 13.46
C VAL A 95 11.49 -8.92 14.34
N VAL A 96 10.35 -9.38 14.84
CA VAL A 96 10.26 -10.59 15.67
C VAL A 96 10.40 -11.82 14.76
N PRO A 97 11.16 -12.86 15.17
CA PRO A 97 11.29 -14.12 14.42
C PRO A 97 9.95 -14.72 13.98
N GLU A 98 8.90 -14.49 14.77
CA GLU A 98 7.52 -14.92 14.50
C GLU A 98 6.95 -14.30 13.22
N VAL A 99 7.23 -13.02 12.95
CA VAL A 99 6.74 -12.32 11.75
C VAL A 99 7.43 -12.87 10.50
N LEU A 100 8.73 -13.18 10.58
CA LEU A 100 9.46 -13.83 9.49
C LEU A 100 8.95 -15.24 9.23
N LEU A 101 8.75 -16.02 10.29
CA LEU A 101 8.18 -17.35 10.20
C LEU A 101 6.82 -17.32 9.51
N ALA A 102 5.96 -16.37 9.90
CA ALA A 102 4.67 -16.14 9.27
C ALA A 102 4.81 -15.74 7.79
N LEU A 103 5.77 -14.89 7.44
CA LEU A 103 6.03 -14.52 6.04
C LEU A 103 6.46 -15.73 5.20
N PHE A 104 7.37 -16.56 5.70
CA PHE A 104 7.78 -17.79 5.02
C PHE A 104 6.61 -18.76 4.85
N ALA A 105 5.84 -18.98 5.92
CA ALA A 105 4.65 -19.82 5.88
C ALA A 105 3.64 -19.33 4.83
N ALA A 106 3.39 -18.01 4.80
CA ALA A 106 2.47 -17.39 3.86
C ALA A 106 2.95 -17.51 2.41
N GLU A 107 4.25 -17.35 2.13
CA GLU A 107 4.79 -17.49 0.77
C GLU A 107 4.80 -18.93 0.28
N VAL A 108 5.10 -19.89 1.16
CA VAL A 108 4.98 -21.32 0.83
C VAL A 108 3.53 -21.70 0.56
N GLU A 109 2.58 -21.15 1.31
CA GLU A 109 1.15 -21.40 1.10
C GLU A 109 0.61 -20.71 -0.16
N TYR A 110 1.08 -19.50 -0.46
CA TYR A 110 0.71 -18.75 -1.67
C TYR A 110 1.25 -19.39 -2.97
N ARG A 111 2.50 -19.86 -2.95
CA ARG A 111 3.16 -20.49 -4.11
C ARG A 111 2.96 -22.01 -4.16
N GLY A 112 2.36 -22.59 -3.13
CA GLY A 112 2.21 -24.03 -2.97
C GLY A 112 1.34 -24.66 -4.07
N PRO A 113 1.45 -25.99 -4.28
CA PRO A 113 0.68 -26.70 -5.31
C PRO A 113 -0.81 -26.79 -4.98
N LEU A 114 -1.21 -26.51 -3.74
CA LEU A 114 -2.60 -26.55 -3.32
C LEU A 114 -3.32 -25.29 -3.77
N LYS A 115 -4.39 -25.45 -4.56
CA LYS A 115 -5.30 -24.36 -4.88
C LYS A 115 -6.08 -23.98 -3.64
N LEU A 116 -5.92 -22.73 -3.20
CA LEU A 116 -6.65 -22.18 -2.07
C LEU A 116 -8.12 -21.94 -2.43
N SER A 117 -9.01 -22.20 -1.49
CA SER A 117 -10.40 -21.77 -1.58
C SER A 117 -10.50 -20.24 -1.51
N ARG A 118 -11.64 -19.67 -1.93
CA ARG A 118 -11.88 -18.23 -1.85
C ARG A 118 -11.69 -17.69 -0.42
N THR A 119 -12.23 -18.40 0.57
CA THR A 119 -12.12 -18.05 1.99
C THR A 119 -10.67 -18.13 2.50
N GLN A 120 -9.91 -19.14 2.06
CA GLN A 120 -8.49 -19.26 2.39
C GLN A 120 -7.65 -18.14 1.74
N SER A 121 -7.89 -17.82 0.46
CA SER A 121 -7.21 -16.72 -0.22
C SER A 121 -7.44 -15.38 0.46
N ARG A 122 -8.69 -15.11 0.87
CA ARG A 122 -9.02 -13.90 1.64
C ARG A 122 -8.29 -13.87 2.98
N ARG A 123 -8.31 -14.97 3.73
CA ARG A 123 -7.62 -15.07 5.02
C ARG A 123 -6.10 -14.92 4.89
N LEU A 124 -5.52 -15.49 3.84
CA LEU A 124 -4.11 -15.34 3.53
C LEU A 124 -3.76 -13.89 3.16
N ALA A 125 -4.66 -13.18 2.45
CA ALA A 125 -4.49 -11.76 2.15
C ALA A 125 -4.45 -10.90 3.42
N GLU A 126 -5.33 -11.17 4.38
CA GLU A 126 -5.35 -10.49 5.69
C GLU A 126 -4.05 -10.73 6.47
N VAL A 127 -3.53 -11.97 6.45
CA VAL A 127 -2.24 -12.32 7.05
C VAL A 127 -1.10 -11.54 6.41
N TYR A 128 -1.04 -11.47 5.08
CA TYR A 128 -0.04 -10.66 4.37
C TYR A 128 -0.16 -9.16 4.69
N GLU A 129 -1.37 -8.65 4.87
CA GLU A 129 -1.58 -7.25 5.27
C GLU A 129 -0.99 -6.97 6.66
N GLN A 130 -1.24 -7.86 7.62
CA GLN A 130 -0.68 -7.76 8.98
C GLN A 130 0.86 -7.85 8.98
N ILE A 131 1.41 -8.81 8.24
CA ILE A 131 2.87 -8.97 8.08
C ILE A 131 3.47 -7.72 7.42
N GLY A 132 2.84 -7.20 6.36
CA GLY A 132 3.30 -5.98 5.71
C GLY A 132 3.29 -4.77 6.65
N GLY A 133 2.27 -4.66 7.50
CA GLY A 133 2.14 -3.60 8.49
C GLY A 133 3.27 -3.61 9.53
N THR A 134 3.59 -4.79 10.06
CA THR A 134 4.66 -4.97 11.05
C THR A 134 6.06 -4.76 10.45
N LEU A 135 6.31 -5.24 9.23
CA LEU A 135 7.62 -5.12 8.58
C LEU A 135 7.90 -3.75 7.96
N ALA A 136 6.89 -2.89 7.80
CA ALA A 136 7.01 -1.65 7.03
C ALA A 136 8.15 -0.75 7.53
N GLN A 137 8.38 -0.67 8.83
CA GLN A 137 9.36 0.25 9.42
C GLN A 137 10.80 -0.24 9.23
N ASP A 138 11.04 -1.54 9.42
CA ASP A 138 12.40 -2.11 9.46
C ASP A 138 12.86 -2.67 8.11
N LEU A 139 11.93 -3.28 7.36
CA LEU A 139 12.16 -4.00 6.11
C LEU A 139 11.13 -3.60 5.05
N PRO A 140 11.18 -2.35 4.54
CA PRO A 140 10.24 -1.85 3.54
C PRO A 140 10.16 -2.70 2.26
N GLY A 141 11.24 -3.39 1.87
CA GLY A 141 11.24 -4.32 0.73
C GLY A 141 10.38 -5.55 0.99
N HIS A 142 10.54 -6.18 2.15
CA HIS A 142 9.72 -7.33 2.57
C HIS A 142 8.25 -6.94 2.79
N ALA A 143 8.02 -5.77 3.38
CA ALA A 143 6.67 -5.22 3.52
C ALA A 143 6.01 -4.98 2.15
N ALA A 144 6.76 -4.46 1.18
CA ALA A 144 6.27 -4.29 -0.18
C ALA A 144 5.97 -5.64 -0.87
N LEU A 145 6.75 -6.69 -0.61
CA LEU A 145 6.43 -8.03 -1.09
C LEU A 145 5.12 -8.54 -0.47
N ALA A 146 4.97 -8.44 0.84
CA ALA A 146 3.76 -8.85 1.54
C ALA A 146 2.51 -8.11 1.04
N PHE A 147 2.54 -6.78 0.96
CA PHE A 147 1.41 -6.00 0.44
C PHE A 147 1.10 -6.29 -1.03
N ARG A 148 2.11 -6.60 -1.85
CA ARG A 148 1.89 -7.01 -3.24
C ARG A 148 1.17 -8.35 -3.32
N ARG A 149 1.46 -9.30 -2.43
CA ARG A 149 0.72 -10.58 -2.35
C ARG A 149 -0.71 -10.37 -1.87
N ALA A 150 -0.90 -9.61 -0.78
CA ALA A 150 -2.22 -9.24 -0.29
C ALA A 150 -3.07 -8.59 -1.39
N TRP A 151 -2.51 -7.59 -2.09
CA TRP A 151 -3.16 -6.91 -3.21
C TRP A 151 -3.59 -7.88 -4.31
N SER A 152 -2.71 -8.80 -4.71
CA SER A 152 -3.03 -9.82 -5.72
C SER A 152 -4.16 -10.75 -5.29
N LEU A 153 -4.22 -11.12 -4.00
CA LEU A 153 -5.24 -12.01 -3.46
C LEU A 153 -6.60 -11.31 -3.34
N TYR A 154 -6.63 -10.07 -2.83
CA TYR A 154 -7.86 -9.28 -2.77
C TYR A 154 -8.44 -8.99 -4.15
N ARG A 155 -7.57 -8.72 -5.13
CA ARG A 155 -8.00 -8.56 -6.53
C ARG A 155 -8.62 -9.83 -7.10
N GLN A 156 -8.11 -11.01 -6.75
CA GLN A 156 -8.70 -12.29 -7.16
C GLN A 156 -10.03 -12.58 -6.44
N ASP A 157 -10.16 -12.14 -5.19
CA ASP A 157 -11.38 -12.28 -4.39
C ASP A 157 -12.50 -11.28 -4.80
N GLY A 158 -12.12 -10.19 -5.46
CA GLY A 158 -13.01 -9.08 -5.84
C GLY A 158 -13.30 -8.09 -4.71
N ASP A 159 -12.49 -8.10 -3.63
CA ASP A 159 -12.60 -7.13 -2.53
C ASP A 159 -11.83 -5.85 -2.90
N THR A 160 -12.52 -4.92 -3.55
CA THR A 160 -11.94 -3.70 -4.11
C THR A 160 -11.47 -2.72 -3.04
N ASP A 161 -12.15 -2.65 -1.90
CA ASP A 161 -11.77 -1.78 -0.78
C ASP A 161 -10.48 -2.24 -0.11
N ALA A 162 -10.32 -3.55 0.07
CA ALA A 162 -9.10 -4.15 0.60
C ALA A 162 -7.95 -4.15 -0.43
N GLU A 163 -8.25 -4.31 -1.72
CA GLU A 163 -7.30 -4.11 -2.81
C GLU A 163 -6.70 -2.69 -2.75
N ASP A 164 -7.54 -1.66 -2.71
CA ASP A 164 -7.07 -0.28 -2.66
C ASP A 164 -6.29 0.02 -1.35
N ARG A 165 -6.63 -0.65 -0.23
CA ARG A 165 -5.82 -0.63 1.02
C ARG A 165 -4.40 -1.03 0.79
N CYS A 166 -4.27 -2.24 0.27
CA CYS A 166 -2.99 -2.89 0.10
C CYS A 166 -2.17 -2.18 -0.98
N GLY A 167 -2.84 -1.62 -2.00
CA GLY A 167 -2.19 -0.79 -3.00
C GLY A 167 -1.52 0.45 -2.40
N LEU A 168 -2.20 1.15 -1.48
CA LEU A 168 -1.62 2.30 -0.80
C LEU A 168 -0.47 1.92 0.14
N SER A 169 -0.65 0.88 0.95
CA SER A 169 0.40 0.42 1.86
C SER A 169 1.62 -0.09 1.09
N LEU A 170 1.43 -0.76 -0.05
CA LEU A 170 2.48 -1.11 -1.01
C LEU A 170 3.23 0.13 -1.53
N ALA A 171 2.50 1.17 -1.95
CA ALA A 171 3.11 2.41 -2.42
C ALA A 171 3.89 3.14 -1.33
N ARG A 172 3.42 3.09 -0.07
CA ARG A 172 4.14 3.59 1.11
C ARG A 172 5.43 2.80 1.37
N ALA A 173 5.34 1.48 1.44
CA ALA A 173 6.49 0.60 1.66
C ALA A 173 7.57 0.80 0.58
N ARG A 174 7.19 0.82 -0.70
CA ARG A 174 8.13 1.09 -1.82
C ARG A 174 8.82 2.45 -1.70
N ARG A 175 8.10 3.50 -1.31
CA ARG A 175 8.70 4.84 -1.14
C ARG A 175 9.70 4.88 0.00
N TRP A 176 9.46 4.15 1.08
CA TRP A 176 10.40 4.07 2.19
C TRP A 176 11.70 3.37 1.81
N GLY A 177 11.64 2.41 0.87
CA GLY A 177 12.81 1.73 0.30
C GLY A 177 13.58 2.52 -0.78
N GLN A 178 13.01 3.57 -1.40
CA GLN A 178 13.67 4.29 -2.51
C GLN A 178 14.80 5.21 -2.03
N PRO A 179 16.02 5.19 -2.59
CA PRO A 179 17.14 6.01 -2.10
C PRO A 179 17.01 7.52 -2.40
N ILE A 180 16.27 7.91 -3.45
CA ILE A 180 16.25 9.29 -3.97
C ILE A 180 15.11 10.10 -3.33
N ARG A 181 15.45 11.17 -2.60
CA ARG A 181 14.49 12.04 -1.89
C ARG A 181 13.47 12.74 -2.81
N TRP A 182 13.86 13.16 -4.02
CA TRP A 182 12.97 13.87 -4.94
C TRP A 182 11.80 13.01 -5.45
N ARG A 183 12.07 11.75 -5.82
CA ARG A 183 11.02 10.80 -6.26
C ARG A 183 10.00 10.52 -5.16
N ARG A 184 10.39 10.64 -3.88
CA ARG A 184 9.48 10.50 -2.74
C ARG A 184 8.46 11.65 -2.69
N CYS A 185 8.88 12.90 -2.92
CA CYS A 185 8.00 14.07 -2.84
C CYS A 185 6.82 14.00 -3.82
N VAL A 186 7.06 13.59 -5.06
CA VAL A 186 5.99 13.39 -6.06
C VAL A 186 4.99 12.33 -5.60
N GLY A 187 5.49 11.24 -5.02
CA GLY A 187 4.65 10.19 -4.45
C GLY A 187 3.85 10.66 -3.23
N TYR A 188 4.41 11.50 -2.37
CA TYR A 188 3.69 12.08 -1.22
C TYR A 188 2.57 13.00 -1.68
N PHE A 189 2.80 13.82 -2.71
CA PHE A 189 1.78 14.69 -3.27
C PHE A 189 0.61 13.88 -3.84
N SER A 190 0.88 12.83 -4.61
CA SER A 190 -0.17 11.93 -5.11
C SER A 190 -0.97 11.26 -3.98
N ASP A 191 -0.30 10.85 -2.90
CA ASP A 191 -0.96 10.27 -1.73
C ASP A 191 -1.83 11.26 -0.96
N LEU A 192 -1.36 12.50 -0.86
CA LEU A 192 -2.03 13.59 -0.14
C LEU A 192 -3.27 14.08 -0.92
N VAL A 193 -3.13 14.17 -2.24
CA VAL A 193 -4.14 14.70 -3.16
C VAL A 193 -5.18 13.65 -3.51
N CYS A 194 -4.77 12.44 -3.91
CA CYS A 194 -5.71 11.37 -4.31
C CYS A 194 -6.16 10.48 -3.14
N GLY A 195 -5.34 10.33 -2.09
CA GLY A 195 -5.67 9.50 -0.93
C GLY A 195 -5.81 7.99 -1.23
N TYR A 196 -6.04 7.24 -0.15
CA TYR A 196 -6.46 5.84 -0.17
C TYR A 196 -7.69 5.66 -1.07
N GLY A 197 -7.69 4.64 -1.94
CA GLY A 197 -8.86 4.20 -2.69
C GLY A 197 -9.55 5.29 -3.51
N TYR A 198 -8.78 6.32 -3.93
CA TYR A 198 -9.29 7.42 -4.73
C TYR A 198 -10.58 8.02 -4.13
N ARG A 199 -10.56 8.41 -2.85
CA ARG A 199 -11.73 9.01 -2.20
C ARG A 199 -12.06 10.36 -2.85
N PRO A 200 -13.13 10.47 -3.67
CA PRO A 200 -13.45 11.71 -4.38
C PRO A 200 -13.73 12.88 -3.41
N TYR A 201 -14.23 12.57 -2.21
CA TYR A 201 -14.47 13.57 -1.16
C TYR A 201 -13.20 14.29 -0.67
N ARG A 202 -12.03 13.65 -0.70
CA ARG A 202 -10.76 14.33 -0.38
C ARG A 202 -10.35 15.31 -1.47
N MET A 203 -10.58 14.95 -2.74
CA MET A 203 -10.38 15.88 -3.84
C MET A 203 -11.33 17.08 -3.75
N LEU A 204 -12.56 16.86 -3.30
CA LEU A 204 -13.53 17.94 -3.07
C LEU A 204 -13.07 18.89 -1.97
N LEU A 205 -12.45 18.37 -0.89
CA LEU A 205 -11.78 19.18 0.12
C LEU A 205 -10.59 19.96 -0.45
N TRP A 206 -9.79 19.35 -1.33
CA TRP A 206 -8.68 20.04 -2.00
C TRP A 206 -9.16 21.17 -2.91
N ILE A 207 -10.21 20.93 -3.69
CA ILE A 207 -10.87 21.95 -4.51
C ILE A 207 -11.35 23.09 -3.62
N PHE A 208 -12.03 22.79 -2.51
CA PHE A 208 -12.48 23.80 -1.56
C PHE A 208 -11.33 24.61 -0.96
N LEU A 209 -10.24 23.95 -0.55
CA LEU A 209 -9.05 24.63 -0.02
C LEU A 209 -8.38 25.52 -1.07
N GLN A 210 -8.35 25.09 -2.33
CA GLN A 210 -7.77 25.87 -3.42
C GLN A 210 -8.58 27.12 -3.69
N VAL A 211 -9.91 27.00 -3.77
CA VAL A 211 -10.82 28.17 -3.91
C VAL A 211 -10.68 29.10 -2.71
N ALA A 212 -10.65 28.58 -1.48
CA ALA A 212 -10.47 29.39 -0.27
C ALA A 212 -9.13 30.14 -0.27
N LEU A 213 -8.05 29.49 -0.73
CA LEU A 213 -6.73 30.11 -0.84
C LEU A 213 -6.74 31.24 -1.89
N SER A 214 -7.34 31.02 -3.07
CA SER A 214 -7.51 32.05 -4.09
C SER A 214 -8.27 33.26 -3.54
N ILE A 215 -9.37 33.04 -2.81
CA ILE A 215 -10.15 34.11 -2.18
C ILE A 215 -9.28 34.93 -1.21
N VAL A 216 -8.45 34.28 -0.38
CA VAL A 216 -7.56 34.97 0.56
C VAL A 216 -6.49 35.79 -0.19
N VAL A 217 -5.91 35.22 -1.26
CA VAL A 217 -4.89 35.91 -2.07
C VAL A 217 -5.51 37.12 -2.77
N VAL A 218 -6.60 36.95 -3.51
CA VAL A 218 -7.29 38.05 -4.22
C VAL A 218 -7.81 39.08 -3.22
N ARG A 219 -8.30 38.69 -2.04
CA ARG A 219 -8.73 39.63 -1.00
C ARG A 219 -7.60 40.49 -0.44
N SER A 220 -6.38 39.96 -0.41
CA SER A 220 -5.20 40.71 0.06
C SER A 220 -4.65 41.68 -0.99
N LEU A 221 -4.92 41.43 -2.27
CA LEU A 221 -4.50 42.27 -3.40
C LEU A 221 -5.58 43.28 -3.82
N SER A 222 -6.85 42.92 -3.69
CA SER A 222 -7.98 43.71 -4.18
C SER A 222 -8.73 44.46 -3.08
N THR A 223 -9.18 45.68 -3.40
CA THR A 223 -10.07 46.49 -2.56
C THR A 223 -11.55 46.24 -2.83
N ALA A 224 -11.87 45.29 -3.73
CA ALA A 224 -13.25 44.96 -4.08
C ALA A 224 -14.04 44.37 -2.88
N SER A 225 -15.36 44.35 -3.02
CA SER A 225 -16.23 43.78 -2.00
C SER A 225 -15.91 42.29 -1.78
N THR A 226 -15.93 41.83 -0.53
CA THR A 226 -15.63 40.41 -0.23
C THR A 226 -16.56 39.46 -0.98
N LEU A 227 -17.83 39.86 -1.19
CA LEU A 227 -18.83 39.04 -1.87
C LEU A 227 -18.56 38.92 -3.38
N SER A 228 -18.11 40.00 -4.04
CA SER A 228 -17.72 39.94 -5.45
C SER A 228 -16.48 39.06 -5.64
N ILE A 229 -15.47 39.19 -4.76
CA ILE A 229 -14.25 38.37 -4.83
C ILE A 229 -14.56 36.87 -4.70
N VAL A 230 -15.44 36.50 -3.76
CA VAL A 230 -15.86 35.10 -3.59
C VAL A 230 -16.58 34.58 -4.83
N TYR A 231 -17.48 35.39 -5.41
CA TYR A 231 -18.20 35.03 -6.63
C TYR A 231 -17.25 34.86 -7.81
N ASP A 232 -16.35 35.82 -8.02
CA ASP A 232 -15.40 35.82 -9.14
C ASP A 232 -14.44 34.63 -9.05
N CYS A 233 -13.88 34.34 -7.87
CA CYS A 233 -13.00 33.18 -7.68
C CYS A 233 -13.75 31.85 -7.91
N ALA A 234 -14.95 31.71 -7.33
CA ALA A 234 -15.75 30.49 -7.49
C ALA A 234 -16.15 30.26 -8.95
N MET A 235 -16.52 31.32 -9.67
CA MET A 235 -16.92 31.22 -11.07
C MET A 235 -15.71 30.95 -11.96
N ASN A 236 -14.59 31.65 -11.75
CA ASN A 236 -13.33 31.45 -12.47
C ASN A 236 -12.79 30.02 -12.32
N TYR A 237 -12.96 29.41 -11.16
CA TYR A 237 -12.54 28.04 -10.90
C TYR A 237 -13.29 27.00 -11.75
N LEU A 238 -14.58 27.23 -11.99
CA LEU A 238 -15.44 26.33 -12.77
C LEU A 238 -15.41 26.65 -14.26
N ASN A 239 -15.31 27.93 -14.60
CA ASN A 239 -15.28 28.43 -15.96
C ASN A 239 -14.34 29.64 -16.02
N PRO A 240 -13.23 29.57 -16.79
CA PRO A 240 -12.29 30.69 -16.88
C PRO A 240 -13.04 31.98 -17.27
N LEU A 241 -12.81 33.04 -16.50
CA LEU A 241 -13.44 34.34 -16.72
C LEU A 241 -13.05 34.92 -18.10
N GLY A 242 -14.00 35.60 -18.73
CA GLY A 242 -13.80 36.15 -20.06
C GLY A 242 -12.92 37.41 -20.06
N PRO A 243 -12.44 37.84 -21.24
CA PRO A 243 -11.73 39.12 -21.39
C PRO A 243 -12.57 40.33 -20.95
N ALA A 244 -13.90 40.22 -21.00
CA ALA A 244 -14.82 41.26 -20.56
C ALA A 244 -14.89 41.42 -19.04
N ASP A 245 -14.71 40.33 -18.29
CA ASP A 245 -14.79 40.31 -16.82
C ASP A 245 -13.44 40.69 -16.17
N THR A 246 -12.35 40.63 -16.94
CA THR A 246 -10.97 40.90 -16.49
C THR A 246 -10.43 42.26 -16.92
N ALA A 247 -11.22 43.04 -17.68
CA ALA A 247 -10.82 44.30 -18.30
C ALA A 247 -10.45 45.42 -17.32
N GLY A 248 -10.83 45.30 -16.04
CA GLY A 248 -10.53 46.28 -14.99
C GLY A 248 -9.47 45.84 -13.96
N LEU A 249 -8.87 44.66 -14.12
CA LEU A 249 -7.93 44.08 -13.15
C LEU A 249 -6.48 44.43 -13.53
N GLU A 250 -5.68 44.90 -12.56
CA GLU A 250 -4.25 45.16 -12.75
C GLU A 250 -3.48 43.83 -12.90
N GLY A 251 -2.33 43.86 -13.58
CA GLY A 251 -1.65 42.65 -14.11
C GLY A 251 -1.31 41.55 -13.09
N THR A 252 -1.17 41.88 -11.81
CA THR A 252 -0.94 40.88 -10.74
C THR A 252 -2.20 40.08 -10.43
N ASP A 253 -3.38 40.72 -10.41
CA ASP A 253 -4.67 40.04 -10.18
C ASP A 253 -5.01 39.12 -11.35
N GLN A 254 -4.72 39.56 -12.58
CA GLN A 254 -4.91 38.75 -13.79
C GLN A 254 -4.09 37.44 -13.74
N LEU A 255 -2.84 37.49 -13.27
CA LEU A 255 -2.01 36.30 -13.12
C LEU A 255 -2.60 35.31 -12.10
N VAL A 256 -3.14 35.80 -10.99
CA VAL A 256 -3.79 34.95 -9.98
C VAL A 256 -5.00 34.22 -10.57
N PHE A 257 -5.88 34.93 -11.29
CA PHE A 257 -7.04 34.32 -11.95
C PHE A 257 -6.64 33.33 -13.05
N VAL A 258 -5.58 33.58 -13.81
CA VAL A 258 -5.06 32.62 -14.80
C VAL A 258 -4.57 31.35 -14.12
N VAL A 259 -3.75 31.47 -13.07
CA VAL A 259 -3.23 30.31 -12.33
C VAL A 259 -4.37 29.52 -11.67
N GLU A 260 -5.35 30.21 -11.10
CA GLU A 260 -6.54 29.61 -10.52
C GLU A 260 -7.33 28.81 -11.56
N ALA A 261 -7.60 29.38 -12.74
CA ALA A 261 -8.36 28.71 -13.79
C ALA A 261 -7.65 27.43 -14.28
N TYR A 262 -6.34 27.48 -14.51
CA TYR A 262 -5.58 26.27 -14.89
C TYR A 262 -5.61 25.20 -13.81
N ALA A 263 -5.45 25.60 -12.55
CA ALA A 263 -5.49 24.67 -11.43
C ALA A 263 -6.92 24.14 -11.17
N GLY A 264 -7.96 24.93 -11.48
CA GLY A 264 -9.36 24.51 -11.51
C GLY A 264 -9.62 23.43 -12.57
N VAL A 265 -9.17 23.65 -13.81
CA VAL A 265 -9.27 22.66 -14.90
C VAL A 265 -8.53 21.36 -14.57
N LEU A 266 -7.31 21.45 -14.03
CA LEU A 266 -6.53 20.27 -13.64
C LEU A 266 -7.22 19.47 -12.54
N SER A 267 -7.66 20.13 -11.47
CA SER A 267 -8.31 19.48 -10.33
C SER A 267 -9.65 18.85 -10.70
N THR A 268 -10.49 19.54 -11.49
CA THR A 268 -11.77 19.03 -11.98
C THR A 268 -11.59 17.86 -12.95
N SER A 269 -10.59 17.92 -13.84
CA SER A 269 -10.26 16.82 -14.75
C SER A 269 -9.81 15.57 -13.99
N VAL A 270 -8.92 15.73 -12.99
CA VAL A 270 -8.50 14.60 -12.14
C VAL A 270 -9.69 14.06 -11.36
N PHE A 271 -10.50 14.93 -10.72
CA PHE A 271 -11.70 14.54 -9.99
C PHE A 271 -12.67 13.72 -10.87
N PHE A 272 -12.92 14.16 -12.09
CA PHE A 272 -13.77 13.45 -13.04
C PHE A 272 -13.17 12.09 -13.42
N ALA A 273 -11.87 12.03 -13.70
CA ALA A 273 -11.17 10.76 -13.98
C ALA A 273 -11.30 9.78 -12.80
N LEU A 274 -11.25 10.27 -11.55
CA LEU A 274 -11.45 9.44 -10.37
C LEU A 274 -12.90 8.95 -10.23
N LEU A 275 -13.86 9.83 -10.49
CA LEU A 275 -15.29 9.50 -10.48
C LEU A 275 -15.63 8.43 -11.51
N VAL A 276 -15.18 8.61 -12.74
CA VAL A 276 -15.37 7.66 -13.85
C VAL A 276 -14.77 6.31 -13.49
N ARG A 277 -13.53 6.28 -12.97
CA ARG A 277 -12.88 5.04 -12.54
C ARG A 277 -13.60 4.35 -11.38
N ARG A 278 -14.23 5.09 -10.48
CA ARG A 278 -15.05 4.53 -9.41
C ARG A 278 -16.36 3.96 -9.95
N TRP A 279 -17.01 4.67 -10.88
CA TRP A 279 -18.25 4.24 -11.52
C TRP A 279 -18.09 2.96 -12.33
N PHE A 280 -17.02 2.81 -13.12
CA PHE A 280 -16.76 1.59 -13.88
C PHE A 280 -16.32 0.39 -13.02
N ARG A 281 -16.05 0.59 -11.73
CA ARG A 281 -15.69 -0.48 -10.79
C ARG A 281 -16.86 -0.94 -9.91
N LEU A 282 -17.99 -0.22 -9.92
CA LEU A 282 -19.26 -0.59 -9.25
C LEU A 282 -20.17 -1.32 -10.23
#